data_AF-A0A261PY08-F1
#
_entry.id   AF-A0A261PY08-F1
#
_cell.length_a   1.000
_cell.length_b   1.000
_cell.length_c   1.000
_cell.angle_alpha   90.00
_cell.angle_beta   90.00
_cell.angle_gamma   90.00
#
_symmetry.space_group_name_H-M   'P 1'
#
loop_
_entity.id
_entity.type
_entity.pdbx_description
1 polymer ?
#
loop_
_entity_poly.entity_id
_entity_poly.type
_entity_poly.pdbx_seq_one_letter_code
_entity_poly.pdbx_strand_id
1 'polypeptide(L)'
;MITTLRIGLLALFLLGTVAIPFACRAQKPVPSAADSAKILTPIQRDSIRFTRLRNSMKKRNWTGSIYDFLFKYPYNTNAQSQAVSKIEDNPFKPYAGKTIRNVDIKQLDVFGPTVYDTARVATHWVERLGNRLHHDTRVNTIHKSLLFFKSGDQVQPDVLKDNERILRQTPIFHDARIFVFPVKGEPNLVDVLVITQDVWSLLPDGGVGGPTNFNLGFEQKNVQGRAHAWKTWVSYNGEAPTSPSSFTPATPCHILAGR
;
A
#
# COMPACT_ATOMS: atom_id res chain seq x y z
N MET A 1 -27.29 -80.47 54.20
CA MET A 1 -27.11 -81.29 52.98
C MET A 1 -26.21 -80.49 52.06
N ILE A 2 -24.87 -80.61 52.13
CA ILE A 2 -24.02 -81.61 51.43
C ILE A 2 -24.50 -81.74 49.97
N THR A 3 -23.83 -81.19 48.95
CA THR A 3 -22.63 -81.73 48.25
C THR A 3 -22.07 -80.65 47.29
N THR A 4 -20.84 -80.13 47.45
CA THR A 4 -19.60 -80.48 46.69
C THR A 4 -19.71 -80.59 45.16
N LEU A 5 -18.94 -79.77 44.40
CA LEU A 5 -17.91 -80.30 43.48
C LEU A 5 -16.93 -79.20 42.99
N ARG A 6 -15.64 -79.48 43.13
CA ARG A 6 -14.48 -78.79 42.52
C ARG A 6 -14.54 -78.94 40.98
N ILE A 7 -13.89 -78.10 40.17
CA ILE A 7 -12.50 -78.27 39.69
C ILE A 7 -12.24 -77.09 38.72
N GLY A 8 -11.09 -76.42 38.84
CA GLY A 8 -10.63 -75.42 37.88
C GLY A 8 -10.03 -76.06 36.62
N LEU A 9 -9.58 -75.24 35.67
CA LEU A 9 -8.35 -75.38 34.84
C LEU A 9 -8.51 -74.64 33.49
N LEU A 10 -7.61 -73.66 33.29
CA LEU A 10 -6.95 -73.21 32.05
C LEU A 10 -7.67 -73.04 30.70
N ALA A 11 -7.39 -71.85 30.14
CA ALA A 11 -6.97 -71.57 28.76
C ALA A 11 -7.96 -71.82 27.61
N LEU A 12 -8.21 -70.81 26.78
CA LEU A 12 -7.37 -70.53 25.60
C LEU A 12 -7.87 -69.26 24.88
N PHE A 13 -6.94 -68.40 24.52
CA PHE A 13 -7.11 -67.32 23.56
C PHE A 13 -7.69 -67.83 22.24
N LEU A 14 -8.75 -67.19 21.74
CA LEU A 14 -9.06 -67.17 20.31
C LEU A 14 -9.72 -65.84 19.95
N LEU A 15 -8.91 -64.98 19.33
CA LEU A 15 -9.29 -63.76 18.65
C LEU A 15 -10.25 -64.11 17.51
N GLY A 16 -11.55 -63.87 17.71
CA GLY A 16 -12.53 -63.84 16.63
C GLY A 16 -12.48 -62.49 15.92
N THR A 17 -11.90 -62.46 14.73
CA THR A 17 -12.02 -61.33 13.81
C THR A 17 -13.46 -61.24 13.31
N VAL A 18 -14.17 -60.19 13.75
CA VAL A 18 -15.48 -59.85 13.20
C VAL A 18 -15.27 -59.25 11.81
N ALA A 19 -15.48 -60.05 10.77
CA ALA A 19 -15.63 -59.57 9.40
C ALA A 19 -17.00 -58.89 9.28
N ILE A 20 -17.02 -57.55 9.29
CA ILE A 20 -18.21 -56.76 8.93
C ILE A 20 -18.36 -56.83 7.41
N PRO A 21 -19.48 -57.33 6.86
CA PRO A 21 -19.68 -57.33 5.42
C PRO A 21 -19.93 -55.88 4.96
N PHE A 22 -18.95 -55.29 4.27
CA PHE A 22 -19.18 -54.10 3.47
C PHE A 22 -20.04 -54.49 2.26
N ALA A 23 -21.37 -54.33 2.41
CA ALA A 23 -22.28 -54.36 1.27
C ALA A 23 -21.96 -53.16 0.37
N CYS A 24 -21.27 -53.40 -0.74
CA CYS A 24 -21.09 -52.42 -1.80
C CYS A 24 -22.45 -52.17 -2.46
N ARG A 25 -23.17 -51.15 -2.01
CA ARG A 25 -24.39 -50.70 -2.69
C ARG A 25 -23.94 -49.87 -3.90
N ALA A 26 -24.00 -50.48 -5.08
CA ALA A 26 -23.78 -49.78 -6.34
C ALA A 26 -24.76 -48.59 -6.44
N GLN A 27 -24.21 -47.38 -6.35
CA GLN A 27 -24.96 -46.16 -6.52
C GLN A 27 -25.25 -46.01 -8.03
N LYS A 28 -26.51 -46.15 -8.43
CA LYS A 28 -26.92 -45.90 -9.82
C LYS A 28 -26.51 -44.46 -10.18
N PRO A 29 -25.97 -44.19 -11.38
CA PRO A 29 -25.64 -42.84 -11.78
C PRO A 29 -26.92 -42.01 -11.79
N VAL A 30 -26.94 -40.94 -11.01
CA VAL A 30 -28.05 -39.97 -10.99
C VAL A 30 -27.95 -39.15 -12.28
N PRO A 31 -29.03 -39.04 -13.08
CA PRO A 31 -28.99 -38.28 -14.31
C PRO A 31 -28.85 -36.77 -14.06
N SER A 32 -28.09 -36.15 -14.96
CA SER A 32 -27.89 -34.71 -15.14
C SER A 32 -29.16 -33.88 -14.96
N ALA A 33 -29.13 -32.92 -14.04
CA ALA A 33 -29.96 -31.74 -14.07
C ALA A 33 -29.04 -30.52 -14.12
N ALA A 34 -28.78 -30.06 -15.35
CA ALA A 34 -28.15 -28.79 -15.62
C ALA A 34 -29.09 -27.64 -15.21
N ASP A 35 -29.16 -27.36 -13.91
CA ASP A 35 -29.69 -26.09 -13.44
C ASP A 35 -28.62 -25.02 -13.64
N SER A 36 -28.91 -24.12 -14.56
CA SER A 36 -28.08 -23.01 -15.01
C SER A 36 -27.94 -21.92 -13.93
N ALA A 37 -27.37 -22.27 -12.77
CA ALA A 37 -26.77 -21.26 -11.90
C ALA A 37 -25.48 -20.82 -12.59
N LYS A 38 -25.50 -19.66 -13.26
CA LYS A 38 -24.31 -19.05 -13.87
C LYS A 38 -23.13 -19.18 -12.91
N ILE A 39 -22.16 -20.03 -13.25
CA ILE A 39 -20.91 -20.13 -12.50
C ILE A 39 -20.23 -18.78 -12.66
N LEU A 40 -20.37 -17.94 -11.65
CA LEU A 40 -19.80 -16.60 -11.65
C LEU A 40 -18.28 -16.72 -11.82
N THR A 41 -17.74 -16.01 -12.79
CA THR A 41 -16.30 -15.94 -12.98
C THR A 41 -15.65 -15.40 -11.69
N PRO A 42 -14.39 -15.74 -11.38
CA PRO A 42 -13.70 -15.22 -10.21
C PRO A 42 -13.84 -13.69 -10.07
N ILE A 43 -13.72 -12.97 -11.20
CA ILE A 43 -13.90 -11.51 -11.30
C ILE A 43 -15.32 -11.07 -10.89
N GLN A 44 -16.35 -11.77 -11.33
CA GLN A 44 -17.75 -11.47 -10.98
C GLN A 44 -18.06 -11.76 -9.51
N ARG A 45 -17.45 -12.80 -8.92
CA ARG A 45 -17.61 -13.11 -7.50
C ARG A 45 -16.96 -12.04 -6.62
N ASP A 46 -15.80 -11.56 -7.03
CA ASP A 46 -15.05 -10.57 -6.28
C ASP A 46 -15.78 -9.21 -6.31
N SER A 47 -16.32 -8.79 -7.46
CA SER A 47 -17.11 -7.54 -7.54
C SER A 47 -18.36 -7.57 -6.64
N ILE A 48 -19.06 -8.70 -6.52
CA ILE A 48 -20.22 -8.86 -5.63
C ILE A 48 -19.82 -8.87 -4.15
N ARG A 49 -18.63 -9.40 -3.81
CA ARG A 49 -18.09 -9.31 -2.44
C ARG A 49 -17.71 -7.87 -2.08
N PHE A 50 -17.00 -7.17 -2.97
CA PHE A 50 -16.58 -5.79 -2.76
C PHE A 50 -17.78 -4.84 -2.62
N THR A 51 -18.83 -5.02 -3.42
CA THR A 51 -20.06 -4.20 -3.32
C THR A 51 -20.82 -4.42 -2.01
N ARG A 52 -20.92 -5.66 -1.52
CA ARG A 52 -21.52 -5.95 -0.21
C ARG A 52 -20.71 -5.36 0.95
N LEU A 53 -19.39 -5.49 0.89
CA LEU A 53 -18.49 -4.91 1.88
C LEU A 53 -18.62 -3.37 1.91
N ARG A 54 -18.63 -2.72 0.75
CA ARG A 54 -18.90 -1.28 0.61
C ARG A 54 -20.22 -0.90 1.25
N ASN A 55 -21.31 -1.60 0.91
CA ASN A 55 -22.64 -1.28 1.42
C ASN A 55 -22.73 -1.42 2.94
N SER A 56 -22.04 -2.41 3.53
CA SER A 56 -21.98 -2.58 4.97
C SER A 56 -21.15 -1.48 5.66
N MET A 57 -19.97 -1.16 5.11
CA MET A 57 -19.09 -0.13 5.68
C MET A 57 -19.66 1.29 5.53
N LYS A 58 -20.39 1.60 4.45
CA LYS A 58 -21.03 2.91 4.27
C LYS A 58 -22.25 3.15 5.17
N LYS A 59 -22.71 2.15 5.94
CA LYS A 59 -23.79 2.34 6.95
C LYS A 59 -23.39 3.30 8.07
N ARG A 60 -22.10 3.47 8.33
CA ARG A 60 -21.59 4.35 9.40
C ARG A 60 -20.52 5.29 8.84
N ASN A 61 -20.60 6.57 9.22
CA ASN A 61 -19.77 7.64 8.63
C ASN A 61 -18.26 7.37 8.76
N TRP A 62 -17.80 6.80 9.88
CA TRP A 62 -16.37 6.53 10.08
C TRP A 62 -15.87 5.32 9.28
N THR A 63 -16.65 4.24 9.19
CA THR A 63 -16.29 3.07 8.37
C THR A 63 -16.40 3.37 6.87
N GLY A 64 -17.34 4.23 6.48
CA GLY A 64 -17.45 4.73 5.11
C GLY A 64 -16.23 5.56 4.70
N SER A 65 -15.74 6.42 5.60
CA SER A 65 -14.52 7.20 5.37
C SER A 65 -13.28 6.32 5.20
N ILE A 66 -13.19 5.21 5.96
CA ILE A 66 -12.10 4.22 5.82
C ILE A 66 -12.20 3.51 4.47
N TYR A 67 -13.40 3.07 4.05
CA TYR A 67 -13.58 2.47 2.74
C TYR A 67 -13.15 3.42 1.62
N ASP A 68 -13.60 4.67 1.67
CA ASP A 68 -13.24 5.66 0.67
C ASP A 68 -11.72 5.91 0.70
N PHE A 69 -11.06 5.92 1.85
CA PHE A 69 -9.59 6.01 1.95
C PHE A 69 -8.86 4.80 1.33
N LEU A 70 -9.20 3.58 1.75
CA LEU A 70 -8.49 2.36 1.35
C LEU A 70 -8.64 2.02 -0.13
N PHE A 71 -9.79 2.30 -0.73
CA PHE A 71 -10.11 1.85 -2.09
C PHE A 71 -10.09 2.99 -3.14
N LYS A 72 -10.12 4.26 -2.73
CA LYS A 72 -10.06 5.41 -3.66
C LYS A 72 -8.64 5.99 -3.81
N TYR A 73 -7.80 5.88 -2.79
CA TYR A 73 -6.46 6.48 -2.80
C TYR A 73 -5.37 5.68 -3.55
N PRO A 74 -5.30 4.33 -3.50
CA PRO A 74 -4.26 3.61 -4.23
C PRO A 74 -4.54 3.44 -5.73
N TYR A 75 -5.77 3.73 -6.20
CA TYR A 75 -6.18 3.49 -7.59
C TYR A 75 -6.14 4.73 -8.51
N ASN A 76 -5.69 5.89 -8.01
CA ASN A 76 -5.67 7.14 -8.78
C ASN A 76 -4.25 7.74 -8.97
N THR A 77 -3.19 6.97 -8.73
CA THR A 77 -1.82 7.52 -8.65
C THR A 77 -0.97 7.35 -9.91
N ASN A 78 -1.44 6.61 -10.93
CA ASN A 78 -0.64 6.33 -12.14
C ASN A 78 -1.36 6.61 -13.47
N ALA A 79 -2.64 6.99 -13.46
CA ALA A 79 -3.39 7.19 -14.71
C ALA A 79 -3.22 8.59 -15.33
N GLN A 80 -2.65 9.55 -14.60
CA GLN A 80 -2.58 10.95 -15.06
C GLN A 80 -1.22 11.39 -15.63
N SER A 81 -0.23 10.50 -15.70
CA SER A 81 1.16 10.90 -16.00
C SER A 81 1.62 10.65 -17.43
N GLN A 82 0.74 10.25 -18.36
CA GLN A 82 1.09 10.09 -19.78
C GLN A 82 0.13 10.82 -20.72
N ALA A 83 -0.20 12.07 -20.40
CA ALA A 83 -0.52 13.03 -21.45
C ALA A 83 0.79 13.72 -21.83
N VAL A 84 1.41 13.28 -22.93
CA VAL A 84 2.54 13.98 -23.55
C VAL A 84 2.02 15.35 -23.97
N SER A 85 2.18 16.34 -23.09
CA SER A 85 1.88 17.74 -23.41
C SER A 85 2.94 18.25 -24.36
N LYS A 86 2.51 19.10 -25.29
CA LYS A 86 3.30 19.79 -26.31
C LYS A 86 4.63 20.29 -25.74
N ILE A 87 5.66 20.39 -26.59
CA ILE A 87 6.96 20.99 -26.28
C ILE A 87 6.71 22.39 -25.70
N GLU A 88 6.63 22.49 -24.38
CA GLU A 88 6.55 23.76 -23.66
C GLU A 88 7.97 24.33 -23.60
N ASP A 89 8.05 25.62 -23.93
CA ASP A 89 9.25 26.41 -23.69
C ASP A 89 9.64 26.35 -22.22
N ASN A 90 10.95 26.27 -21.97
CA ASN A 90 11.47 26.17 -20.62
C ASN A 90 11.05 27.41 -19.80
N PRO A 91 10.24 27.25 -18.73
CA PRO A 91 9.71 28.38 -17.95
C PRO A 91 10.79 29.16 -17.20
N PHE A 92 12.00 28.59 -17.07
CA PHE A 92 13.11 29.20 -16.36
C PHE A 92 13.98 30.11 -17.25
N LYS A 93 13.74 30.15 -18.58
CA LYS A 93 14.48 31.01 -19.53
C LYS A 93 14.61 32.48 -19.09
N PRO A 94 13.57 33.15 -18.54
CA PRO A 94 13.66 34.55 -18.14
C PRO A 94 14.63 34.83 -16.98
N TYR A 95 15.03 33.79 -16.24
CA TYR A 95 15.91 33.89 -15.08
C TYR A 95 17.36 33.48 -15.37
N ALA A 96 17.67 33.13 -16.62
CA ALA A 96 18.99 32.67 -17.03
C ALA A 96 20.10 33.66 -16.61
N GLY A 97 21.16 33.13 -16.00
CA GLY A 97 22.34 33.92 -15.59
C GLY A 97 22.18 34.73 -14.30
N LYS A 98 20.99 34.78 -13.70
CA LYS A 98 20.80 35.37 -12.35
C LYS A 98 21.43 34.49 -11.28
N THR A 99 21.79 35.06 -10.14
CA THR A 99 22.36 34.32 -9.00
C THR A 99 21.26 33.87 -8.06
N ILE A 100 21.30 32.60 -7.67
CA ILE A 100 20.41 32.03 -6.67
C ILE A 100 20.85 32.53 -5.30
N ARG A 101 20.00 33.30 -4.61
CA ARG A 101 20.29 33.81 -3.27
C ARG A 101 19.98 32.75 -2.21
N ASN A 102 18.76 32.21 -2.25
CA ASN A 102 18.30 31.19 -1.31
C ASN A 102 17.52 30.08 -2.02
N VAL A 103 17.58 28.87 -1.45
CA VAL A 103 16.81 27.70 -1.89
C VAL A 103 15.99 27.20 -0.71
N ASP A 104 14.70 27.50 -0.73
CA ASP A 104 13.75 27.07 0.29
C ASP A 104 13.03 25.79 -0.16
N ILE A 105 12.88 24.84 0.76
CA ILE A 105 12.19 23.57 0.51
C ILE A 105 10.94 23.53 1.38
N LYS A 106 9.77 23.44 0.74
CA LYS A 106 8.48 23.31 1.42
C LYS A 106 7.89 21.94 1.14
N GLN A 107 7.74 21.15 2.20
CA GLN A 107 7.09 19.84 2.14
C GLN A 107 5.60 20.02 2.40
N LEU A 108 4.77 19.48 1.51
CA LEU A 108 3.32 19.47 1.65
C LEU A 108 2.86 18.19 2.33
N ASP A 109 1.77 18.30 3.08
CA ASP A 109 1.03 17.15 3.59
C ASP A 109 0.61 16.22 2.42
N VAL A 110 0.64 14.92 2.71
CA VAL A 110 0.27 13.89 1.72
C VAL A 110 -1.22 13.93 1.36
N PHE A 111 -2.07 14.32 2.32
CA PHE A 111 -3.50 14.50 2.13
C PHE A 111 -3.92 15.96 2.33
N GLY A 112 -4.71 16.51 1.40
CA GLY A 112 -5.29 17.85 1.47
C GLY A 112 -4.69 18.81 0.44
N PRO A 113 -3.50 19.39 0.69
CA PRO A 113 -2.87 20.33 -0.21
C PRO A 113 -2.38 19.65 -1.49
N THR A 114 -2.26 20.43 -2.55
CA THR A 114 -1.60 20.02 -3.79
C THR A 114 -0.54 21.06 -4.14
N VAL A 115 0.39 20.70 -5.03
CA VAL A 115 1.43 21.65 -5.46
C VAL A 115 0.83 22.89 -6.15
N TYR A 116 -0.36 22.76 -6.75
CA TYR A 116 -1.10 23.87 -7.36
C TYR A 116 -1.96 24.66 -6.38
N ASP A 117 -2.42 24.02 -5.30
CA ASP A 117 -3.29 24.63 -4.30
C ASP A 117 -2.82 24.23 -2.89
N THR A 118 -1.93 25.05 -2.35
CA THR A 118 -1.36 24.85 -1.01
C THR A 118 -2.26 25.33 0.13
N ALA A 119 -3.39 25.99 -0.18
CA ALA A 119 -4.35 26.46 0.82
C ALA A 119 -5.34 25.36 1.24
N ARG A 120 -5.46 24.28 0.47
CA ARG A 120 -6.31 23.14 0.79
C ARG A 120 -5.77 22.37 1.99
N VAL A 121 -6.68 21.99 2.88
CA VAL A 121 -6.39 21.21 4.08
C VAL A 121 -7.17 19.90 4.07
N ALA A 122 -6.63 18.87 4.71
CA ALA A 122 -7.31 17.60 4.94
C ALA A 122 -8.63 17.83 5.69
N THR A 123 -9.74 17.36 5.11
CA THR A 123 -11.08 17.60 5.65
C THR A 123 -11.59 16.38 6.43
N HIS A 124 -11.22 15.18 6.00
CA HIS A 124 -11.67 13.94 6.63
C HIS A 124 -10.76 13.57 7.80
N TRP A 125 -11.34 12.98 8.84
CA TRP A 125 -10.58 12.53 10.02
C TRP A 125 -9.51 11.48 9.67
N VAL A 126 -9.78 10.63 8.66
CA VAL A 126 -8.84 9.61 8.19
C VAL A 126 -7.64 10.26 7.49
N GLU A 127 -7.87 11.29 6.68
CA GLU A 127 -6.80 12.06 6.02
C GLU A 127 -5.93 12.76 7.07
N ARG A 128 -6.54 13.33 8.11
CA ARG A 128 -5.81 13.99 9.22
C ARG A 128 -5.00 12.99 10.06
N LEU A 129 -5.58 11.83 10.35
CA LEU A 129 -4.87 10.72 11.01
C LEU A 129 -3.74 10.22 10.12
N GLY A 130 -4.00 10.17 8.82
CA GLY A 130 -3.02 10.05 7.77
C GLY A 130 -1.88 11.04 8.01
N ASN A 131 -2.01 12.32 7.71
CA ASN A 131 -0.88 13.26 7.82
C ASN A 131 -0.08 13.15 9.14
N ARG A 132 -0.72 12.83 10.27
CA ARG A 132 -0.05 12.54 11.55
C ARG A 132 0.83 11.28 11.58
N LEU A 133 0.43 10.20 10.90
CA LEU A 133 1.18 8.95 10.80
C LEU A 133 2.22 8.95 9.69
N HIS A 134 2.22 9.96 8.81
CA HIS A 134 3.26 10.11 7.80
C HIS A 134 4.59 10.48 8.46
N HIS A 135 5.67 9.94 7.91
CA HIS A 135 7.02 10.36 8.25
C HIS A 135 7.64 11.02 7.03
N ASP A 136 7.83 12.33 7.12
CA ASP A 136 8.39 13.14 6.05
C ASP A 136 9.83 12.71 5.71
N THR A 137 10.19 12.86 4.45
CA THR A 137 11.58 12.77 4.00
C THR A 137 12.40 13.89 4.65
N ARG A 138 13.63 13.63 5.07
CA ARG A 138 14.46 14.67 5.68
C ARG A 138 14.81 15.75 4.65
N VAL A 139 14.54 17.03 4.96
CA VAL A 139 14.89 18.19 4.11
C VAL A 139 16.37 18.17 3.70
N ASN A 140 17.26 17.80 4.62
CA ASN A 140 18.70 17.69 4.35
C ASN A 140 19.04 16.63 3.29
N THR A 141 18.25 15.55 3.19
CA THR A 141 18.43 14.55 2.12
C THR A 141 18.05 15.17 0.77
N ILE A 142 16.92 15.87 0.69
CA ILE A 142 16.47 16.54 -0.54
C ILE A 142 17.54 17.52 -1.03
N HIS A 143 18.04 18.38 -0.12
CA HIS A 143 19.06 19.38 -0.45
C HIS A 143 20.40 18.76 -0.88
N LYS A 144 20.82 17.63 -0.31
CA LYS A 144 22.15 17.06 -0.58
C LYS A 144 22.20 16.06 -1.72
N SER A 145 21.13 15.31 -1.95
CA SER A 145 21.15 14.20 -2.91
C SER A 145 20.26 14.40 -4.13
N LEU A 146 19.27 15.31 -4.07
CA LEU A 146 18.26 15.44 -5.13
C LEU A 146 18.34 16.75 -5.90
N LEU A 147 18.87 17.81 -5.30
CA LEU A 147 19.08 19.11 -5.96
C LEU A 147 20.49 19.19 -6.56
N PHE A 148 20.58 19.55 -7.86
CA PHE A 148 21.86 19.75 -8.57
C PHE A 148 22.33 21.20 -8.60
N PHE A 149 21.72 22.05 -7.78
CA PHE A 149 22.03 23.46 -7.65
C PHE A 149 21.98 23.86 -6.18
N LYS A 150 22.70 24.91 -5.82
CA LYS A 150 22.76 25.45 -4.46
C LYS A 150 22.69 26.97 -4.46
N SER A 151 22.46 27.55 -3.29
CA SER A 151 22.60 28.98 -3.08
C SER A 151 24.00 29.45 -3.51
N GLY A 152 24.05 30.54 -4.28
CA GLY A 152 25.25 31.10 -4.88
C GLY A 152 25.48 30.71 -6.34
N ASP A 153 24.82 29.66 -6.84
CA ASP A 153 24.97 29.25 -8.25
C ASP A 153 24.22 30.18 -9.20
N GLN A 154 24.66 30.20 -10.47
CA GLN A 154 23.91 30.86 -11.53
C GLN A 154 22.74 29.99 -12.00
N VAL A 155 21.61 30.62 -12.25
CA VAL A 155 20.42 29.97 -12.80
C VAL A 155 20.71 29.49 -14.21
N GLN A 156 20.74 28.17 -14.34
CA GLN A 156 20.77 27.46 -15.62
C GLN A 156 19.37 26.89 -15.87
N PRO A 157 18.61 27.43 -16.85
CA PRO A 157 17.24 27.00 -17.09
C PRO A 157 17.11 25.49 -17.32
N ASP A 158 18.05 24.90 -18.06
CA ASP A 158 17.99 23.49 -18.41
C ASP A 158 18.26 22.59 -17.20
N VAL A 159 19.18 22.97 -16.32
CA VAL A 159 19.43 22.27 -15.05
C VAL A 159 18.20 22.31 -14.15
N LEU A 160 17.53 23.45 -14.01
CA LEU A 160 16.31 23.54 -13.21
C LEU A 160 15.17 22.69 -13.78
N LYS A 161 14.97 22.73 -15.11
CA LYS A 161 13.96 21.93 -15.80
C LYS A 161 14.22 20.43 -15.64
N ASP A 162 15.46 19.99 -15.84
CA ASP A 162 15.81 18.58 -15.69
C ASP A 162 15.78 18.13 -14.24
N ASN A 163 16.18 18.97 -13.29
CA ASN A 163 16.09 18.65 -11.88
C ASN A 163 14.62 18.51 -11.43
N GLU A 164 13.72 19.41 -11.85
CA GLU A 164 12.28 19.25 -11.59
C GLU A 164 11.75 17.93 -12.18
N ARG A 165 12.12 17.61 -13.43
CA ARG A 165 11.74 16.34 -14.06
C ARG A 165 12.22 15.13 -13.25
N ILE A 166 13.46 15.16 -12.75
CA ILE A 166 14.04 14.08 -11.95
C ILE A 166 13.33 13.95 -10.61
N LEU A 167 13.04 15.07 -9.93
CA LEU A 167 12.26 15.06 -8.68
C LEU A 167 10.89 14.41 -8.90
N ARG A 168 10.19 14.77 -9.98
CA ARG A 168 8.87 14.20 -10.34
C ARG A 168 8.91 12.72 -10.73
N GLN A 169 10.05 12.24 -11.20
CA GLN A 169 10.25 10.81 -11.53
C GLN A 169 10.75 10.00 -10.34
N THR A 170 11.13 10.65 -9.23
CA THR A 170 11.65 9.97 -8.06
C THR A 170 10.49 9.30 -7.30
N PRO A 171 10.55 7.98 -7.02
CA PRO A 171 9.42 7.23 -6.46
C PRO A 171 9.04 7.60 -5.01
N ILE A 172 9.81 8.49 -4.37
CA ILE A 172 9.53 8.99 -3.02
C ILE A 172 8.53 10.15 -3.02
N PHE A 173 8.41 10.84 -4.15
CA PHE A 173 7.52 12.00 -4.30
C PHE A 173 6.32 11.65 -5.18
N HIS A 174 5.15 12.10 -4.75
CA HIS A 174 3.94 12.09 -5.55
C HIS A 174 3.98 13.20 -6.61
N ASP A 175 4.43 14.40 -6.22
CA ASP A 175 4.69 15.50 -7.14
C ASP A 175 5.76 16.43 -6.56
N ALA A 176 6.47 17.14 -7.43
CA ALA A 176 7.50 18.09 -7.03
C ALA A 176 7.59 19.21 -8.09
N ARG A 177 7.73 20.46 -7.65
CA ARG A 177 7.88 21.61 -8.55
C ARG A 177 8.88 22.61 -8.03
N ILE A 178 9.51 23.31 -8.96
CA ILE A 178 10.45 24.37 -8.66
C ILE A 178 9.84 25.71 -9.11
N PHE A 179 9.78 26.65 -8.18
CA PHE A 179 9.35 28.02 -8.44
C PHE A 179 10.54 28.96 -8.27
N VAL A 180 10.68 29.92 -9.16
CA VAL A 180 11.73 30.93 -9.12
C VAL A 180 11.09 32.30 -8.97
N PHE A 181 11.50 33.04 -7.95
CA PHE A 181 10.98 34.37 -7.63
C PHE A 181 12.09 35.41 -7.76
N PRO A 182 11.90 36.49 -8.54
CA PRO A 182 12.86 37.60 -8.55
C PRO A 182 12.83 38.36 -7.21
N VAL A 183 14.00 38.74 -6.72
CA VAL A 183 14.11 39.51 -5.47
C VAL A 183 13.74 40.97 -5.73
N LYS A 184 12.81 41.51 -4.95
CA LYS A 184 12.41 42.92 -5.05
C LYS A 184 13.60 43.81 -4.68
N GLY A 185 14.03 44.66 -5.61
CA GLY A 185 15.15 45.58 -5.41
C GLY A 185 16.50 45.07 -5.94
N GLU A 186 16.61 43.79 -6.29
CA GLU A 186 17.86 43.18 -6.78
C GLU A 186 17.60 42.35 -8.05
N PRO A 187 17.72 42.95 -9.26
CA PRO A 187 17.29 42.30 -10.51
C PRO A 187 18.11 41.07 -10.89
N ASN A 188 19.34 40.98 -10.36
CA ASN A 188 20.29 39.90 -10.60
C ASN A 188 20.14 38.73 -9.61
N LEU A 189 19.33 38.88 -8.55
CA LEU A 189 19.10 37.82 -7.57
C LEU A 189 17.72 37.19 -7.74
N VAL A 190 17.68 35.88 -7.50
CA VAL A 190 16.43 35.12 -7.42
C VAL A 190 16.41 34.23 -6.18
N ASP A 191 15.23 34.02 -5.64
CA ASP A 191 14.97 32.98 -4.65
C ASP A 191 14.29 31.79 -5.33
N VAL A 192 14.67 30.59 -4.92
CA VAL A 192 14.11 29.34 -5.45
C VAL A 192 13.31 28.66 -4.35
N LEU A 193 12.06 28.31 -4.66
CA LEU A 193 11.19 27.53 -3.79
C LEU A 193 10.93 26.17 -4.42
N VAL A 194 11.38 25.11 -3.76
CA VAL A 194 11.08 23.74 -4.14
C VAL A 194 9.91 23.26 -3.29
N ILE A 195 8.80 22.93 -3.93
CA ILE A 195 7.63 22.36 -3.27
C ILE A 195 7.59 20.87 -3.58
N THR A 196 7.60 20.03 -2.56
CA THR A 196 7.51 18.57 -2.70
C THR A 196 6.26 18.04 -2.00
N GLN A 197 5.67 17.01 -2.57
CA GLN A 197 4.61 16.23 -1.96
C GLN A 197 5.06 14.76 -1.89
N ASP A 198 5.19 14.24 -0.68
CA ASP A 198 5.72 12.89 -0.45
C ASP A 198 4.67 11.81 -0.71
N VAL A 199 5.10 10.61 -1.05
CA VAL A 199 4.21 9.44 -1.15
C VAL A 199 3.93 8.90 0.25
N TRP A 200 2.66 8.61 0.51
CA TRP A 200 2.20 7.95 1.72
C TRP A 200 2.92 6.59 1.93
N SER A 201 3.67 6.46 3.03
CA SER A 201 4.50 5.28 3.27
C SER A 201 3.78 4.11 3.93
N LEU A 202 2.66 4.36 4.63
CA LEU A 202 1.96 3.34 5.44
C LEU A 202 0.81 2.69 4.66
N LEU A 203 1.10 1.62 3.96
CA LEU A 203 0.14 0.91 3.14
C LEU A 203 -0.66 -0.10 3.98
N PRO A 204 -1.97 0.07 4.14
CA PRO A 204 -2.83 -0.99 4.62
C PRO A 204 -2.91 -2.10 3.56
N ASP A 205 -2.74 -3.34 3.99
CA ASP A 205 -2.83 -4.56 3.19
C ASP A 205 -3.94 -5.45 3.77
N GLY A 206 -4.60 -6.25 2.96
CA GLY A 206 -5.63 -7.14 3.48
C GLY A 206 -6.60 -7.67 2.42
N GLY A 207 -7.22 -8.79 2.74
CA GLY A 207 -8.14 -9.49 1.86
C GLY A 207 -9.20 -10.24 2.65
N VAL A 208 -10.43 -10.25 2.13
CA VAL A 208 -11.56 -10.98 2.73
C VAL A 208 -11.99 -12.07 1.76
N GLY A 209 -11.72 -13.33 2.11
CA GLY A 209 -12.13 -14.51 1.32
C GLY A 209 -13.56 -14.97 1.61
N GLY A 210 -14.11 -14.59 2.78
CA GLY A 210 -15.45 -14.95 3.24
C GLY A 210 -15.70 -14.50 4.69
N PRO A 211 -16.85 -14.89 5.30
CA PRO A 211 -17.20 -14.52 6.68
C PRO A 211 -16.21 -15.02 7.74
N THR A 212 -15.50 -16.11 7.44
CA THR A 212 -14.59 -16.82 8.36
C THR A 212 -13.12 -16.73 7.94
N ASN A 213 -12.82 -16.07 6.81
CA ASN A 213 -11.47 -16.01 6.23
C ASN A 213 -11.11 -14.56 5.90
N PHE A 214 -10.24 -13.95 6.70
CA PHE A 214 -9.76 -12.59 6.49
C PHE A 214 -8.25 -12.47 6.77
N ASN A 215 -7.60 -11.57 6.04
CA ASN A 215 -6.21 -11.17 6.25
C ASN A 215 -6.17 -9.66 6.42
N LEU A 216 -5.47 -9.18 7.44
CA LEU A 216 -5.21 -7.77 7.70
C LEU A 216 -3.72 -7.56 7.88
N GLY A 217 -3.16 -6.58 7.18
CA GLY A 217 -1.76 -6.24 7.27
C GLY A 217 -1.51 -4.75 7.10
N PHE A 218 -0.31 -4.34 7.46
CA PHE A 218 0.18 -2.99 7.29
C PHE A 218 1.65 -3.08 6.88
N GLU A 219 2.03 -2.28 5.90
CA GLU A 219 3.39 -2.16 5.39
C GLU A 219 3.81 -0.69 5.50
N GLN A 220 4.92 -0.37 6.18
CA GLN A 220 5.56 0.95 6.07
C GLN A 220 6.72 0.81 5.11
N LYS A 221 6.80 1.66 4.10
CA LYS A 221 7.92 1.68 3.15
C LYS A 221 9.03 2.67 3.51
N ASN A 222 8.79 3.53 4.50
CA ASN A 222 9.77 4.53 4.95
C ASN A 222 9.80 4.65 6.48
N VAL A 223 10.51 3.74 7.13
CA VAL A 223 10.74 3.84 8.59
C VAL A 223 11.69 5.01 8.88
N GLN A 224 11.18 6.07 9.54
CA GLN A 224 11.95 7.24 10.00
C GLN A 224 12.75 8.01 8.91
N GLY A 225 12.30 7.97 7.65
CA GLY A 225 13.01 8.65 6.56
C GLY A 225 14.28 7.93 6.07
N ARG A 226 14.40 6.62 6.34
CA ARG A 226 15.58 5.80 6.00
C ARG A 226 15.39 4.84 4.82
N ALA A 227 14.24 4.89 4.14
CA ALA A 227 13.89 3.95 3.05
C ALA A 227 13.94 2.45 3.44
N HIS A 228 13.77 2.15 4.74
CA HIS A 228 13.53 0.79 5.21
C HIS A 228 12.05 0.45 5.14
N ALA A 229 11.74 -0.80 4.81
CA ALA A 229 10.38 -1.32 4.79
C ALA A 229 10.15 -2.35 5.91
N TRP A 230 8.95 -2.35 6.48
CA TRP A 230 8.48 -3.39 7.41
C TRP A 230 7.09 -3.83 6.96
N LYS A 231 6.77 -5.12 7.14
CA LYS A 231 5.41 -5.63 6.88
C LYS A 231 4.96 -6.48 8.05
N THR A 232 3.77 -6.16 8.56
CA THR A 232 3.09 -6.92 9.62
C THR A 232 1.75 -7.37 9.09
N TRP A 233 1.41 -8.65 9.24
CA TRP A 233 0.09 -9.16 8.85
C TRP A 233 -0.42 -10.22 9.81
N VAL A 234 -1.74 -10.31 9.91
CA VAL A 234 -2.50 -11.28 10.69
C VAL A 234 -3.57 -11.90 9.78
N SER A 235 -3.53 -13.22 9.66
CA SER A 235 -4.55 -13.98 8.91
C SER A 235 -5.39 -14.83 9.84
N TYR A 236 -6.71 -14.82 9.63
CA TYR A 236 -7.66 -15.66 10.34
C TYR A 236 -8.32 -16.60 9.34
N ASN A 237 -8.28 -17.90 9.64
CA ASN A 237 -8.94 -18.94 8.87
C ASN A 237 -9.84 -19.77 9.81
N GLY A 238 -11.14 -19.82 9.52
CA GLY A 238 -12.10 -20.56 10.34
C GLY A 238 -11.98 -22.09 10.27
N GLU A 239 -11.32 -22.63 9.25
CA GLU A 239 -11.09 -24.08 9.08
C GLU A 239 -9.80 -24.56 9.77
N ALA A 240 -8.87 -23.65 10.06
CA ALA A 240 -7.62 -23.90 10.79
C ALA A 240 -7.34 -22.71 11.73
N PRO A 241 -7.85 -22.74 12.98
CA PRO A 241 -7.85 -21.57 13.88
C PRO A 241 -6.46 -21.13 14.38
N THR A 242 -5.40 -21.87 14.05
CA THR A 242 -4.03 -21.40 14.23
C THR A 242 -3.76 -20.27 13.24
N SER A 243 -3.91 -19.04 13.69
CA SER A 243 -3.54 -17.83 12.95
C SER A 243 -2.02 -17.72 12.88
N PRO A 244 -1.36 -17.84 11.71
CA PRO A 244 0.05 -17.48 11.59
C PRO A 244 0.16 -15.95 11.57
N SER A 245 0.53 -15.34 12.70
CA SER A 245 1.09 -13.99 12.68
C SER A 245 2.54 -14.10 12.24
N SER A 246 2.93 -13.44 11.16
CA SER A 246 4.34 -13.36 10.79
C SER A 246 4.79 -11.91 10.67
N PHE A 247 6.01 -11.68 11.15
CA PHE A 247 6.71 -10.41 11.03
C PHE A 247 7.81 -10.59 9.99
N THR A 248 7.82 -9.76 8.96
CA THR A 248 8.87 -9.78 7.94
C THR A 248 9.55 -8.41 7.92
N PRO A 249 10.74 -8.26 8.53
CA PRO A 249 11.55 -7.08 8.31
C PRO A 249 12.07 -7.12 6.87
N ALA A 250 11.78 -6.09 6.07
CA ALA A 250 12.36 -5.97 4.74
C ALA A 250 13.63 -5.11 4.85
N THR A 251 14.79 -5.76 4.90
CA THR A 251 16.08 -5.08 4.74
C THR A 251 16.14 -4.49 3.33
N PRO A 252 16.74 -3.29 3.15
CA PRO A 252 16.97 -2.79 1.81
C PRO A 252 17.88 -3.80 1.13
N CYS A 253 17.42 -4.34 0.00
CA CYS A 253 18.27 -5.13 -0.86
C CYS A 253 19.51 -4.28 -1.12
N HIS A 254 20.67 -4.72 -0.65
CA HIS A 254 21.94 -4.17 -1.11
C HIS A 254 21.84 -4.18 -2.63
N ILE A 255 21.88 -3.00 -3.25
CA ILE A 255 22.25 -2.89 -4.66
C ILE A 255 23.65 -3.52 -4.70
N LEU A 256 23.70 -4.79 -5.10
CA LEU A 256 24.92 -5.40 -5.55
C LEU A 256 25.37 -4.53 -6.71
N ALA A 257 26.36 -3.68 -6.44
CA ALA A 257 27.15 -3.03 -7.46
C ALA A 257 27.73 -4.16 -8.31
N GLY A 258 27.11 -4.38 -9.48
CA GLY A 258 27.70 -5.15 -10.55
C GLY A 258 28.95 -4.39 -11.00
N ARG A 259 30.09 -4.98 -10.67
CA ARG A 259 31.41 -4.56 -11.12
C ARG A 259 31.62 -4.99 -12.56
#